data_AF-H8Z5G1-F1
#
_entry.id   AF-H8Z5G1-F1
#
_cell.length_a   1.000
_cell.length_b   1.000
_cell.length_c   1.000
_cell.angle_alpha   90.00
_cell.angle_beta   90.00
_cell.angle_gamma   90.00
#
_symmetry.space_group_name_H-M   'P 1'
#
loop_
_entity.id
_entity.type
_entity.pdbx_description
1 polymer ?
#
loop_
_entity_poly.entity_id
_entity_poly.type
_entity_poly.pdbx_seq_one_letter_code
_entity_poly.pdbx_strand_id
1 'polypeptide(L)'
;MPETSKRRGPKPTGQALSGAERQRRYMQRLKGKAVTDRVSAPAVSDELPAARARIAELETLVANLRTSERASKIEANRLTRERDEARAELAAIKALPARPSPAQNTVTDDKPRGYPTEVKALAVRMADEGKETKEIRAAILEACGKAPDISNLARLMRQWRAALV
;
A
#
# COMPACT_ATOMS: atom_id res chain seq x y z
N MET A 1 -78.73 48.36 52.77
CA MET A 1 -77.55 47.62 52.28
C MET A 1 -77.98 46.18 51.98
N PRO A 2 -78.03 45.71 50.72
CA PRO A 2 -78.19 44.28 50.45
C PRO A 2 -76.83 43.61 50.22
N GLU A 3 -76.58 42.52 50.94
CA GLU A 3 -75.38 41.68 50.83
C GLU A 3 -75.43 40.78 49.58
N THR A 4 -74.31 40.68 48.85
CA THR A 4 -74.15 39.78 47.70
C THR A 4 -73.61 38.41 48.15
N SER A 5 -74.34 37.32 47.85
CA SER A 5 -73.92 35.95 48.14
C SER A 5 -72.92 35.41 47.09
N LYS A 6 -71.71 35.05 47.55
CA LYS A 6 -70.64 34.43 46.73
C LYS A 6 -70.96 32.95 46.45
N ARG A 7 -71.16 32.60 45.17
CA ARG A 7 -71.34 31.21 44.71
C ARG A 7 -70.03 30.42 44.83
N ARG A 8 -70.07 29.24 45.46
CA ARG A 8 -68.96 28.28 45.57
C ARG A 8 -69.00 27.33 44.37
N GLY A 9 -67.85 27.12 43.72
CA GLY A 9 -67.71 26.22 42.56
C GLY A 9 -67.76 24.72 42.93
N PRO A 10 -67.88 23.83 41.94
CA PRO A 10 -68.05 22.39 42.15
C PRO A 10 -66.75 21.73 42.63
N LYS A 11 -66.84 20.82 43.60
CA LYS A 11 -65.70 20.02 44.09
C LYS A 11 -65.39 18.87 43.11
N PRO A 12 -64.12 18.49 42.95
CA PRO A 12 -63.70 17.42 42.04
C PRO A 12 -64.21 16.05 42.53
N THR A 13 -65.03 15.39 41.72
CA THR A 13 -65.50 14.01 41.91
C THR A 13 -64.44 13.03 41.44
N GLY A 14 -63.44 12.77 42.28
CA GLY A 14 -62.54 11.64 42.14
C GLY A 14 -62.62 10.80 43.41
N GLN A 15 -63.10 9.56 43.30
CA GLN A 15 -63.23 8.63 44.42
C GLN A 15 -61.82 8.39 45.01
N ALA A 16 -61.53 9.03 46.13
CA ALA A 16 -60.22 8.94 46.76
C ALA A 16 -60.00 7.49 47.21
N LEU A 17 -58.98 6.82 46.64
CA LEU A 17 -58.59 5.47 47.01
C LEU A 17 -58.48 5.34 48.53
N SER A 18 -59.02 4.26 49.09
CA SER A 18 -58.87 3.94 50.51
C SER A 18 -57.39 3.73 50.86
N GLY A 19 -57.00 3.98 52.11
CA GLY A 19 -55.64 3.75 52.60
C GLY A 19 -55.15 2.32 52.35
N ALA A 20 -56.03 1.34 52.55
CA ALA A 20 -55.74 -0.08 52.27
C ALA A 20 -55.50 -0.35 50.78
N GLU A 21 -56.12 0.42 49.89
CA GLU A 21 -55.99 0.26 48.44
C GLU A 21 -54.73 0.94 47.91
N ARG A 22 -54.35 2.09 48.50
CA ARG A 22 -53.03 2.69 48.31
C ARG A 22 -51.91 1.74 48.75
N GLN A 23 -52.06 1.08 49.89
CA GLN A 23 -51.07 0.12 50.40
C GLN A 23 -50.96 -1.12 49.50
N ARG A 24 -52.08 -1.67 49.03
CA ARG A 24 -52.09 -2.77 48.05
C ARG A 24 -51.35 -2.40 46.75
N ARG A 25 -51.65 -1.23 46.18
CA ARG A 25 -50.95 -0.72 44.98
C ARG A 25 -49.47 -0.42 45.22
N TYR A 26 -49.09 -0.01 46.42
CA TYR A 26 -47.69 0.21 46.78
C TYR A 26 -46.92 -1.12 46.85
N MET A 27 -47.47 -2.13 47.53
CA MET A 27 -46.86 -3.45 47.62
C MET A 27 -46.77 -4.15 46.25
N GLN A 28 -47.77 -3.96 45.40
CA GLN A 28 -47.74 -4.50 44.03
C GLN A 28 -46.64 -3.85 43.17
N ARG A 29 -46.41 -2.53 43.32
CA ARG A 29 -45.31 -1.82 42.65
C ARG A 29 -43.94 -2.28 43.15
N LEU A 30 -43.77 -2.48 44.47
CA LEU A 30 -42.52 -3.00 45.03
C LEU A 30 -42.22 -4.42 44.56
N LYS A 31 -43.23 -5.31 44.55
CA LYS A 31 -43.08 -6.68 44.05
C LYS A 31 -42.75 -6.71 42.56
N GLY A 32 -43.39 -5.87 41.74
CA GLY A 32 -43.08 -5.74 40.31
C GLY A 32 -41.65 -5.25 40.05
N LYS A 33 -41.20 -4.24 40.80
CA LYS A 33 -39.84 -3.68 40.67
C LYS A 33 -38.75 -4.67 41.10
N ALA A 34 -38.99 -5.43 42.17
CA ALA A 34 -38.08 -6.48 42.60
C ALA A 34 -37.94 -7.63 41.59
N VAL A 35 -38.97 -7.88 40.78
CA VAL A 35 -38.92 -8.90 39.71
C VAL A 35 -38.15 -8.39 38.50
N THR A 36 -38.32 -7.12 38.10
CA THR A 36 -37.58 -6.54 36.96
C THR A 36 -36.09 -6.42 37.25
N ASP A 37 -35.70 -5.97 38.44
CA ASP A 37 -34.27 -5.84 38.81
C ASP A 37 -33.57 -7.22 38.87
N ARG A 38 -34.30 -8.27 39.24
CA ARG A 38 -33.78 -9.64 39.34
C ARG A 38 -33.66 -10.35 38.00
N VAL A 39 -34.42 -9.93 36.98
CA VAL A 39 -34.31 -10.44 35.60
C VAL A 39 -33.18 -9.74 34.83
N SER A 40 -32.90 -8.47 35.14
CA SER A 40 -31.76 -7.74 34.54
C SER A 40 -30.39 -8.10 35.14
N ALA A 41 -30.33 -8.49 36.42
CA ALA A 41 -29.08 -8.85 37.10
C ALA A 41 -28.32 -10.05 36.48
N PRO A 42 -28.94 -11.20 36.11
CA PRO A 42 -28.21 -12.36 35.59
C PRO A 42 -27.64 -12.12 34.19
N ALA A 43 -28.34 -11.40 33.31
CA ALA A 43 -27.86 -11.12 31.94
C ALA A 43 -26.58 -10.26 31.95
N VAL A 44 -26.55 -9.20 32.78
CA VAL A 44 -25.36 -8.34 32.93
C VAL A 44 -24.21 -9.08 33.64
N SER A 45 -24.54 -10.03 34.53
CA SER A 45 -23.55 -10.84 35.23
C SER A 45 -22.77 -11.76 34.30
N ASP A 46 -23.39 -12.28 33.24
CA ASP A 46 -22.74 -13.18 32.27
C ASP A 46 -22.06 -12.42 31.11
N GLU A 47 -22.55 -11.22 30.77
CA GLU A 47 -21.94 -10.36 29.76
C GLU A 47 -20.60 -9.75 30.22
N LEU A 48 -20.46 -9.41 31.50
CA LEU A 48 -19.22 -8.86 32.05
C LEU A 48 -17.99 -9.77 31.92
N PRO A 49 -18.03 -11.07 32.28
CA PRO A 49 -16.90 -11.98 32.09
C PRO A 49 -16.61 -12.22 30.61
N ALA A 50 -17.62 -12.32 29.75
CA ALA A 50 -17.43 -12.44 28.31
C ALA A 50 -16.73 -11.22 27.70
N ALA A 51 -17.17 -10.01 28.09
CA ALA A 51 -16.54 -8.76 27.68
C ALA A 51 -15.09 -8.66 28.17
N ARG A 52 -14.81 -9.06 29.42
CA ARG A 52 -13.45 -9.11 29.98
C ARG A 52 -12.55 -10.09 29.23
N ALA A 53 -13.05 -11.27 28.91
CA ALA A 53 -12.31 -12.25 28.11
C ALA A 53 -11.98 -11.69 26.71
N ARG A 54 -12.94 -11.00 26.08
CA ARG A 54 -12.73 -10.35 24.79
C ARG A 54 -11.71 -9.22 24.86
N ILE A 55 -11.72 -8.42 25.94
CA ILE A 55 -10.71 -7.37 26.16
C ILE A 55 -9.32 -8.01 26.29
N ALA A 56 -9.18 -9.07 27.09
CA ALA A 56 -7.90 -9.75 27.26
C ALA A 56 -7.38 -10.34 25.93
N GLU A 57 -8.26 -10.94 25.13
CA GLU A 57 -7.92 -11.43 23.78
C GLU A 57 -7.42 -10.28 22.88
N LEU A 58 -8.14 -9.16 22.83
CA LEU A 58 -7.74 -8.00 22.02
C LEU A 58 -6.42 -7.39 22.51
N GLU A 59 -6.18 -7.35 23.83
CA GLU A 59 -4.91 -6.89 24.39
C GLU A 59 -3.74 -7.79 23.96
N THR A 60 -3.92 -9.12 23.98
CA THR A 60 -2.89 -10.05 23.48
C THR A 60 -2.63 -9.87 21.97
N LEU A 61 -3.67 -9.68 21.17
CA LEU A 61 -3.52 -9.40 19.73
C LEU A 61 -2.76 -8.09 19.49
N VAL A 62 -3.09 -7.03 20.23
CA VAL A 62 -2.38 -5.74 20.15
C VAL A 62 -0.92 -5.87 20.57
N ALA A 63 -0.63 -6.65 21.62
CA ALA A 63 0.75 -6.92 22.03
C ALA A 63 1.54 -7.63 20.91
N ASN A 64 0.96 -8.65 20.28
CA ASN A 64 1.56 -9.40 19.19
C ASN A 64 1.77 -8.53 17.93
N LEU A 65 0.82 -7.67 17.59
CA LEU A 65 0.98 -6.73 16.48
C LEU A 65 2.12 -5.73 16.76
N ARG A 66 2.22 -5.20 17.98
CA ARG A 66 3.30 -4.29 18.36
C ARG A 66 4.68 -4.95 18.29
N THR A 67 4.80 -6.23 18.68
CA THR A 67 6.08 -6.95 18.55
C THR A 67 6.43 -7.20 17.09
N SER A 68 5.44 -7.59 16.27
CA SER A 68 5.62 -7.74 14.82
C SER A 68 6.06 -6.43 14.15
N GLU A 69 5.39 -5.31 14.42
CA GLU A 69 5.77 -4.00 13.87
C GLU A 69 7.19 -3.59 14.26
N ARG A 70 7.61 -3.86 15.51
CA ARG A 70 8.98 -3.59 15.95
C ARG A 70 9.99 -4.43 15.19
N ALA A 71 9.71 -5.73 15.00
CA ALA A 71 10.57 -6.60 14.20
C ALA A 71 10.69 -6.12 12.75
N SER A 72 9.57 -5.76 12.12
CA SER A 72 9.56 -5.21 10.76
C SER A 72 10.34 -3.89 10.64
N LYS A 73 10.25 -3.01 11.64
CA LYS A 73 11.03 -1.76 11.67
C LYS A 73 12.53 -2.02 11.78
N ILE A 74 12.94 -2.99 12.59
CA ILE A 74 14.35 -3.39 12.71
C ILE A 74 14.87 -3.90 11.37
N GLU A 75 14.10 -4.78 10.71
CA GLU A 75 14.49 -5.34 9.42
C GLU A 75 14.55 -4.28 8.32
N ALA A 76 13.59 -3.35 8.27
CA ALA A 76 13.61 -2.23 7.33
C ALA A 76 14.85 -1.34 7.51
N ASN A 77 15.24 -1.06 8.76
CA ASN A 77 16.45 -0.30 9.06
C ASN A 77 17.72 -1.06 8.63
N ARG A 78 17.74 -2.38 8.82
CA ARG A 78 18.84 -3.24 8.37
C ARG A 78 19.00 -3.18 6.85
N LEU A 79 17.93 -3.43 6.10
CA LEU A 79 17.95 -3.38 4.63
C LEU A 79 18.36 -2.00 4.09
N THR A 80 17.94 -0.93 4.79
CA THR A 80 18.35 0.43 4.42
C THR A 80 19.86 0.62 4.56
N ARG A 81 20.46 0.12 5.65
CA ARG A 81 21.92 0.15 5.85
C ARG A 81 22.66 -0.68 4.81
N GLU A 82 22.22 -1.92 4.59
CA GLU A 82 22.83 -2.80 3.57
C GLU A 82 22.79 -2.17 2.17
N ARG A 83 21.67 -1.52 1.81
CA ARG A 83 21.55 -0.77 0.55
C ARG A 83 22.55 0.40 0.47
N ASP A 84 22.70 1.15 1.56
CA ASP A 84 23.57 2.32 1.60
C ASP A 84 25.05 1.91 1.57
N GLU A 85 25.41 0.80 2.24
CA GLU A 85 26.73 0.16 2.17
C GLU A 85 27.03 -0.32 0.74
N ALA A 86 26.12 -1.06 0.10
CA ALA A 86 26.30 -1.51 -1.28
C ALA A 86 26.43 -0.35 -2.27
N ARG A 87 25.71 0.76 -2.05
CA ARG A 87 25.87 1.99 -2.84
C ARG A 87 27.23 2.64 -2.61
N ALA A 88 27.72 2.67 -1.38
CA ALA A 88 29.03 3.20 -1.05
C ALA A 88 30.15 2.35 -1.68
N GLU A 89 30.04 1.02 -1.62
CA GLU A 89 30.99 0.11 -2.28
C GLU A 89 30.99 0.31 -3.80
N LEU A 90 29.81 0.39 -4.42
CA LEU A 90 29.71 0.64 -5.86
C LEU A 90 30.28 2.01 -6.23
N ALA A 91 30.08 3.02 -5.40
CA ALA A 91 30.68 4.34 -5.58
C ALA A 91 32.21 4.27 -5.43
N ALA A 92 32.74 3.52 -4.48
CA ALA A 92 34.17 3.32 -4.28
C ALA A 92 34.83 2.59 -5.47
N ILE A 93 34.17 1.54 -6.00
CA ILE A 93 34.62 0.84 -7.21
C ILE A 93 34.63 1.79 -8.41
N LYS A 94 33.61 2.63 -8.56
CA LYS A 94 33.56 3.64 -9.64
C LYS A 94 34.58 4.76 -9.47
N ALA A 95 34.88 5.12 -8.22
CA ALA A 95 35.83 6.18 -7.88
C ALA A 95 37.29 5.70 -7.89
N LEU A 96 37.54 4.39 -8.06
CA LEU A 96 38.89 3.85 -8.18
C LEU A 96 39.55 4.51 -9.42
N PRO A 97 40.60 5.32 -9.24
CA PRO A 97 41.29 5.91 -10.37
C PRO A 97 41.87 4.76 -11.20
N ALA A 98 41.69 4.81 -12.52
CA ALA A 98 42.33 3.89 -13.44
C ALA A 98 43.82 3.84 -13.07
N ARG A 99 44.27 2.68 -12.58
CA ARG A 99 45.68 2.41 -12.29
C ARG A 99 46.46 2.87 -13.53
N PRO A 100 47.48 3.75 -13.41
CA PRO A 100 48.33 4.04 -14.55
C PRO A 100 48.99 2.71 -14.92
N SER A 101 48.47 2.08 -15.97
CA SER A 101 49.04 0.87 -16.55
C SER A 101 50.44 1.25 -17.03
N PRO A 102 51.52 0.64 -16.53
CA PRO A 102 52.82 0.85 -17.12
C PRO A 102 52.80 0.15 -18.48
N ALA A 103 53.02 0.94 -19.53
CA ALA A 103 53.24 0.46 -20.89
C ALA A 103 52.08 -0.33 -21.51
N GLN A 104 51.07 0.41 -21.97
CA GLN A 104 50.41 0.02 -23.22
C GLN A 104 50.75 1.07 -24.26
N ASN A 105 51.75 0.73 -25.08
CA ASN A 105 51.89 1.26 -26.43
C ASN A 105 50.49 1.40 -27.02
N THR A 106 50.04 2.63 -27.20
CA THR A 106 48.86 2.93 -28.00
C THR A 106 49.24 2.62 -29.44
N VAL A 107 49.20 1.34 -29.79
CA VAL A 107 48.84 0.97 -31.15
C VAL A 107 47.45 1.57 -31.31
N THR A 108 47.38 2.63 -32.09
CA THR A 108 46.15 3.16 -32.67
C THR A 108 45.48 2.01 -33.40
N ASP A 109 44.63 1.27 -32.69
CA ASP A 109 43.70 0.32 -33.31
C ASP A 109 42.69 1.19 -34.04
N ASP A 110 43.01 1.51 -35.29
CA ASP A 110 42.16 2.10 -36.33
C ASP A 110 41.00 1.14 -36.65
N LYS A 111 40.26 0.70 -35.62
CA LYS A 111 38.96 0.06 -35.81
C LYS A 111 37.94 1.18 -35.93
N PRO A 112 37.36 1.42 -37.11
CA PRO A 112 36.39 2.48 -37.29
C PRO A 112 35.25 2.27 -36.29
N ARG A 113 34.95 3.29 -35.48
CA ARG A 113 33.80 3.30 -34.56
C ARG A 113 32.51 3.14 -35.37
N GLY A 114 32.03 1.90 -35.52
CA GLY A 114 30.76 1.59 -36.16
C GLY A 114 30.84 0.41 -37.14
N TYR A 115 29.70 0.10 -37.77
CA TYR A 115 29.66 -0.93 -38.81
C TYR A 115 30.47 -0.49 -40.05
N PRO A 116 31.21 -1.40 -40.71
CA PRO A 116 31.89 -1.12 -41.98
C PRO A 116 30.93 -0.52 -43.01
N THR A 117 31.45 0.37 -43.87
CA THR A 117 30.64 1.07 -44.88
C THR A 117 29.95 0.08 -45.84
N GLU A 118 30.62 -1.01 -46.18
CA GLU A 118 30.06 -2.10 -47.02
C GLU A 118 28.82 -2.74 -46.39
N VAL A 119 28.85 -2.95 -45.07
CA VAL A 119 27.75 -3.57 -44.31
C VAL A 119 26.59 -2.59 -44.17
N LYS A 120 26.88 -1.30 -44.01
CA LYS A 120 25.86 -0.25 -44.02
C LYS A 120 25.18 -0.18 -45.39
N ALA A 121 25.95 -0.20 -46.48
CA ALA A 121 25.43 -0.18 -47.84
C ALA A 121 24.61 -1.43 -48.16
N LEU A 122 25.08 -2.61 -47.75
CA LEU A 122 24.34 -3.87 -47.88
C LEU A 122 22.99 -3.79 -47.17
N ALA A 123 22.97 -3.33 -45.93
CA ALA A 123 21.75 -3.22 -45.14
C ALA A 123 20.75 -2.21 -45.72
N VAL A 124 21.25 -1.06 -46.22
CA VAL A 124 20.43 -0.06 -46.91
C VAL A 124 19.84 -0.62 -48.20
N ARG A 125 20.64 -1.30 -49.03
CA ARG A 125 20.16 -1.94 -50.26
C ARG A 125 19.08 -2.98 -49.98
N MET A 126 19.28 -3.84 -48.97
CA MET A 126 18.25 -4.81 -48.56
C MET A 126 16.97 -4.14 -48.07
N ALA A 127 17.08 -2.99 -47.39
CA ALA A 127 15.92 -2.21 -46.98
C ALA A 127 15.20 -1.55 -48.16
N ASP A 128 15.93 -1.11 -49.19
CA ASP A 128 15.37 -0.54 -50.43
C ASP A 128 14.70 -1.62 -51.30
N GLU A 129 15.21 -2.86 -51.26
CA GLU A 129 14.60 -4.06 -51.84
C GLU A 129 13.33 -4.53 -51.07
N GLY A 130 13.01 -3.90 -49.94
CA GLY A 130 11.82 -4.23 -49.14
C GLY A 130 11.96 -5.47 -48.26
N LYS A 131 13.18 -5.94 -47.97
CA LYS A 131 13.39 -7.11 -47.10
C LYS A 131 12.98 -6.85 -45.66
N GLU A 132 12.60 -7.91 -44.96
CA GLU A 132 12.18 -7.80 -43.57
C GLU A 132 13.34 -7.37 -42.66
N THR A 133 13.02 -6.58 -41.63
CA THR A 133 13.99 -6.06 -40.65
C THR A 133 14.78 -7.19 -39.96
N LYS A 134 14.17 -8.38 -39.80
CA LYS A 134 14.82 -9.58 -39.23
C LYS A 134 15.90 -10.13 -40.15
N GLU A 135 15.64 -10.19 -41.45
CA GLU A 135 16.58 -10.67 -42.47
C GLU A 135 17.77 -9.72 -42.61
N ILE A 136 17.52 -8.41 -42.60
CA ILE A 136 18.56 -7.38 -42.62
C ILE A 136 19.47 -7.54 -41.39
N ARG A 137 18.88 -7.75 -40.20
CA ARG A 137 19.65 -7.98 -38.97
C ARG A 137 20.49 -9.26 -39.04
N ALA A 138 19.94 -10.34 -39.61
CA ALA A 138 20.67 -11.59 -39.79
C ALA A 138 21.87 -11.41 -40.72
N ALA A 139 21.70 -10.72 -41.86
CA ALA A 139 22.77 -10.41 -42.79
C ALA A 139 23.89 -9.55 -42.16
N ILE A 140 23.52 -8.55 -41.34
CA ILE A 140 24.51 -7.74 -40.61
C ILE A 140 25.25 -8.59 -39.57
N LEU A 141 24.54 -9.48 -38.86
CA LEU A 141 25.14 -10.38 -37.88
C LEU A 141 26.13 -11.34 -38.52
N GLU A 142 25.78 -11.89 -39.68
CA GLU A 142 26.64 -12.77 -40.46
C GLU A 142 27.90 -12.04 -40.96
N ALA A 143 27.76 -10.81 -41.46
CA ALA A 143 28.87 -10.05 -42.02
C ALA A 143 29.83 -9.45 -40.95
N CYS A 144 29.34 -9.13 -39.75
CA CYS A 144 30.12 -8.41 -38.72
C CYS A 144 30.26 -9.14 -37.39
N GLY A 145 29.61 -10.29 -37.20
CA GLY A 145 29.51 -10.97 -35.90
C GLY A 145 28.71 -10.19 -34.83
N LYS A 146 28.15 -9.04 -35.19
CA LYS A 146 27.37 -8.15 -34.32
C LYS A 146 26.24 -7.52 -35.12
N ALA A 147 25.07 -7.37 -34.53
CA ALA A 147 23.95 -6.69 -35.17
C ALA A 147 23.24 -5.70 -34.24
N PRO A 148 22.64 -4.63 -34.78
CA PRO A 148 21.85 -3.69 -33.99
C PRO A 148 20.59 -4.34 -33.41
N ASP A 149 20.03 -3.70 -32.38
CA ASP A 149 18.68 -4.04 -31.92
C ASP A 149 17.64 -3.67 -33.00
N ILE A 150 16.64 -4.53 -33.17
CA ILE A 150 15.56 -4.41 -34.18
C ILE A 150 14.83 -3.08 -33.99
N SER A 151 14.58 -2.70 -32.73
CA SER A 151 13.92 -1.43 -32.36
C SER A 151 14.67 -0.19 -32.88
N ASN A 152 15.99 -0.28 -33.01
CA ASN A 152 16.86 0.80 -33.44
C ASN A 152 17.23 0.74 -34.92
N LEU A 153 16.95 -0.38 -35.60
CA LEU A 153 17.42 -0.64 -36.97
C LEU A 153 16.86 0.37 -37.96
N ALA A 154 15.57 0.70 -37.88
CA ALA A 154 14.93 1.67 -38.78
C ALA A 154 15.55 3.07 -38.69
N ARG A 155 15.92 3.51 -37.46
CA ARG A 155 16.59 4.79 -37.25
C ARG A 155 18.01 4.76 -37.82
N LEU A 156 18.73 3.65 -37.62
CA LEU A 156 20.08 3.46 -38.16
C LEU A 156 20.08 3.43 -39.69
N MET A 157 19.11 2.78 -40.33
CA MET A 157 18.99 2.78 -41.80
C MET A 157 18.83 4.18 -42.38
N ARG A 158 18.02 5.05 -41.74
CA ARG A 158 17.89 6.46 -42.16
C ARG A 158 19.22 7.21 -42.05
N GLN A 159 19.95 7.00 -40.96
CA GLN A 159 21.25 7.62 -40.76
C GLN A 159 22.29 7.09 -41.76
N TRP A 160 22.27 5.80 -42.08
CA TRP A 160 23.19 5.19 -43.04
C TRP A 160 22.87 5.61 -44.47
N ARG A 161 21.59 5.71 -44.86
CA ARG A 161 21.19 6.31 -46.14
C ARG A 161 21.74 7.73 -46.28
N ALA A 162 21.61 8.57 -45.26
CA ALA A 162 22.11 9.94 -45.28
C ALA A 162 23.65 10.06 -45.31
N ALA A 163 24.37 9.01 -44.90
CA ALA A 163 25.83 8.99 -44.87
C ALA A 163 26.46 8.33 -46.12
N LEU A 164 25.65 7.68 -46.95
CA LEU A 164 26.08 6.99 -48.18
C LEU A 164 25.73 7.78 -49.46
N VAL A 165 24.90 8.82 -49.34
CA VAL A 165 24.62 9.83 -50.38
C VAL A 165 25.68 10.93 -50.31
#